data_AF-A0A093J8S3-F1
#
_entry.id   AF-A0A093J8S3-F1
#
_cell.length_a   1.000
_cell.length_b   1.000
_cell.length_c   1.000
_cell.angle_alpha   90.00
_cell.angle_beta   90.00
_cell.angle_gamma   90.00
#
_symmetry.space_group_name_H-M   'P 1'
#
loop_
_entity.id
_entity.type
_entity.pdbx_description
1 polymer ?
#
loop_
_entity_poly.entity_id
_entity_poly.type
_entity_poly.pdbx_seq_one_letter_code
_entity_poly.pdbx_strand_id
1 'polypeptide(L)'
;DVLDPERLIQCPYNKHHRIRACRFPYHLVKCRKSYPEVAKELATCPFNARHLVPQADLSDHITKCNDKGFIEQDIVNQFSGFQREQMNAVSAWQAPPCDEDWETESLEQSDSPFVWGVTNSGINSSSTTFEQKNCLPSRVRAPESFPYAVSWKS
;
A
#
# COMPACT_ATOMS: atom_id res chain seq x y z
N ASP A 1 6.58 3.26 27.70
CA ASP A 1 6.57 3.06 26.24
C ASP A 1 6.14 1.68 25.77
N VAL A 2 4.83 1.37 25.83
CA VAL A 2 4.25 0.21 25.12
C VAL A 2 3.81 0.60 23.69
N LEU A 3 3.66 1.91 23.45
CA LEU A 3 3.20 2.48 22.17
C LEU A 3 4.35 3.02 21.31
N ASP A 4 5.60 2.86 21.72
CA ASP A 4 6.74 3.29 20.92
C ASP A 4 6.87 2.45 19.64
N PRO A 5 6.73 3.04 18.44
CA PRO A 5 6.82 2.33 17.16
C PRO A 5 8.23 1.76 16.90
N GLU A 6 9.27 2.34 17.50
CA GLU A 6 10.67 1.95 17.30
C GLU A 6 11.13 0.86 18.27
N ARG A 7 10.33 0.56 19.30
CA ARG A 7 10.61 -0.51 20.25
C ARG A 7 10.83 -1.84 19.53
N LEU A 8 11.90 -2.53 19.89
CA LEU A 8 12.22 -3.86 19.36
C LEU A 8 11.43 -4.95 20.10
N ILE A 9 10.80 -5.81 19.31
CA ILE A 9 10.01 -6.97 19.75
C ILE A 9 10.66 -8.23 19.17
N GLN A 10 10.73 -9.28 19.99
CA GLN A 10 11.30 -10.56 19.57
C GLN A 10 10.29 -11.35 18.73
N CYS A 11 10.75 -12.00 17.66
CA CYS A 11 9.90 -12.84 16.82
C CYS A 11 9.55 -14.18 17.52
N PRO A 12 8.28 -14.63 17.48
CA PRO A 12 7.88 -15.94 18.02
C PRO A 12 8.44 -17.11 17.22
N TYR A 13 8.65 -16.95 15.92
CA TYR A 13 9.19 -18.01 15.06
C TYR A 13 10.71 -18.21 15.23
N ASN A 14 11.44 -17.15 15.56
CA ASN A 14 12.90 -17.20 15.75
C ASN A 14 13.36 -16.17 16.78
N LYS A 15 13.97 -16.67 17.87
CA LYS A 15 14.46 -15.85 19.00
C LYS A 15 15.57 -14.88 18.63
N HIS A 16 16.29 -15.10 17.54
CA HIS A 16 17.36 -14.20 17.07
C HIS A 16 16.82 -12.96 16.35
N HIS A 17 15.56 -12.95 15.93
CA HIS A 17 14.97 -11.79 15.27
C HIS A 17 14.44 -10.79 16.30
N ARG A 18 14.95 -9.55 16.24
CA ARG A 18 14.43 -8.39 16.98
C ARG A 18 13.96 -7.35 15.97
N ILE A 19 12.66 -7.06 15.97
CA ILE A 19 11.98 -6.29 14.93
C ILE A 19 11.27 -5.11 15.56
N ARG A 20 11.34 -3.93 14.93
CA ARG A 20 10.60 -2.76 15.37
C ARG A 20 9.10 -3.02 15.38
N ALA A 21 8.40 -2.50 16.39
CA ALA A 21 6.96 -2.69 16.56
C ALA A 21 6.18 -2.33 15.28
N CYS A 22 6.54 -1.22 14.63
CA CYS A 22 5.93 -0.76 13.39
C CYS A 22 6.10 -1.71 12.19
N ARG A 23 7.16 -2.54 12.17
CA ARG A 23 7.45 -3.50 11.09
C ARG A 23 7.02 -4.93 11.42
N PHE A 24 6.57 -5.16 12.65
CA PHE A 24 6.28 -6.50 13.15
C PHE A 24 5.22 -7.25 12.34
N PRO A 25 4.06 -6.67 11.96
CA PRO A 25 3.05 -7.38 11.17
C PRO A 25 3.60 -7.89 9.82
N TYR A 26 4.31 -7.03 9.10
CA TYR A 26 4.95 -7.39 7.83
C TYR A 26 6.00 -8.50 8.01
N HIS A 27 6.77 -8.44 9.10
CA HIS A 27 7.74 -9.47 9.44
C HIS A 27 7.08 -10.83 9.67
N LEU A 28 5.96 -10.88 10.41
CA LEU A 28 5.28 -12.14 10.72
C LEU A 28 4.86 -12.89 9.46
N VAL A 29 4.34 -12.19 8.44
CA VAL A 29 3.91 -12.81 7.16
C VAL A 29 5.09 -13.50 6.45
N LYS A 30 6.25 -12.84 6.39
CA LYS A 30 7.44 -13.40 5.75
C LYS A 30 8.07 -14.52 6.59
N CYS A 31 8.22 -14.29 7.89
CA CYS A 31 8.89 -15.22 8.79
C CYS A 31 8.12 -16.53 8.95
N ARG A 32 6.79 -16.47 8.93
CA ARG A 32 5.93 -17.67 8.95
C ARG A 32 6.27 -18.65 7.83
N LYS A 33 6.56 -18.14 6.62
CA LYS A 33 6.92 -18.97 5.46
C LYS A 33 8.28 -19.65 5.63
N SER A 34 9.19 -19.04 6.38
CA SER A 34 10.54 -19.58 6.63
C SER A 34 10.58 -20.64 7.73
N TYR A 35 9.60 -20.65 8.64
CA TYR A 35 9.54 -21.58 9.78
C TYR A 35 8.18 -22.31 9.82
N PRO A 36 7.90 -23.19 8.85
CA PRO A 36 6.60 -23.85 8.72
C PRO A 36 6.25 -24.75 9.91
N GLU A 37 7.24 -25.42 10.53
CA GLU A 37 6.97 -26.31 11.66
C GLU A 37 6.50 -25.54 12.90
N VAL A 38 7.21 -24.47 13.28
CA VAL A 38 6.78 -23.58 14.38
C VAL A 38 5.46 -22.89 14.03
N ALA A 39 5.23 -22.57 12.76
CA ALA A 39 3.98 -21.98 12.29
C ALA A 39 2.76 -22.91 12.37
N LYS A 40 2.96 -24.23 12.45
CA LYS A 40 1.86 -25.17 12.74
C LYS A 40 1.48 -25.16 14.22
N GLU A 41 2.42 -24.88 15.10
CA GLU A 41 2.19 -24.86 16.56
C GLU A 41 1.58 -23.53 17.04
N LEU A 42 1.76 -22.45 16.27
CA LEU A 42 1.25 -21.12 16.58
C LEU A 42 0.00 -20.77 15.77
N ALA A 43 -0.96 -20.13 16.42
CA ALA A 43 -2.13 -19.49 15.81
C ALA A 43 -2.08 -17.97 15.97
N THR A 44 -2.64 -17.28 14.98
CA THR A 44 -2.82 -15.82 15.02
C THR A 44 -4.13 -15.49 15.73
N CYS A 45 -4.11 -14.52 16.64
CA CYS A 45 -5.32 -13.99 17.26
C CYS A 45 -6.25 -13.36 16.21
N PRO A 46 -7.58 -13.59 16.29
CA PRO A 46 -8.53 -12.96 15.38
C PRO A 46 -8.67 -11.44 15.58
N PHE A 47 -8.35 -10.91 16.76
CA PHE A 47 -8.51 -9.49 17.08
C PHE A 47 -7.25 -8.67 16.80
N ASN A 48 -6.06 -9.28 16.84
CA ASN A 48 -4.79 -8.59 16.59
C ASN A 48 -3.77 -9.51 15.94
N ALA A 49 -3.41 -9.20 14.69
CA ALA A 49 -2.45 -10.00 13.92
C ALA A 49 -1.04 -10.04 14.51
N ARG A 50 -0.71 -9.18 15.48
CA ARG A 50 0.57 -9.19 16.21
C ARG A 50 0.61 -10.29 17.29
N HIS A 51 -0.54 -10.77 17.75
CA HIS A 51 -0.61 -11.83 18.74
C HIS A 51 -0.48 -13.19 18.06
N LEU A 52 0.62 -13.87 18.36
CA LEU A 52 0.85 -15.27 18.01
C LEU A 52 0.90 -16.07 19.31
N VAL A 53 0.02 -17.05 19.43
CA VAL A 53 -0.15 -17.88 20.62
C VAL A 53 -0.11 -19.36 20.23
N PRO A 54 0.31 -20.27 21.11
CA PRO A 54 0.19 -21.70 20.85
C PRO A 54 -1.25 -22.08 20.50
N GLN A 55 -1.44 -22.99 19.55
CA GLN A 55 -2.78 -23.39 19.10
C GLN A 55 -3.66 -23.90 20.25
N ALA A 56 -3.07 -24.64 21.19
CA ALA A 56 -3.76 -25.16 22.37
C ALA A 56 -4.32 -24.05 23.29
N ASP A 57 -3.65 -22.89 23.34
CA ASP A 57 -3.98 -21.78 24.23
C ASP A 57 -4.82 -20.70 23.53
N LEU A 58 -5.15 -20.87 22.25
CA LEU A 58 -5.84 -19.85 21.46
C LEU A 58 -7.23 -19.53 22.03
N SER A 59 -7.98 -20.54 22.47
CA SER A 59 -9.31 -20.37 23.08
C SER A 59 -9.22 -19.51 24.34
N ASP A 60 -8.30 -19.85 25.25
CA ASP A 60 -8.02 -19.08 26.45
C ASP A 60 -7.59 -17.64 26.12
N HIS A 61 -6.70 -17.47 25.14
CA HIS A 61 -6.28 -16.16 24.67
C HIS A 61 -7.46 -15.31 24.20
N ILE A 62 -8.36 -15.85 23.36
CA ILE A 62 -9.53 -15.14 22.83
C ILE A 62 -10.40 -14.60 23.97
N THR A 63 -10.61 -15.36 25.05
CA THR A 63 -11.43 -14.93 26.20
C THR A 63 -10.80 -13.79 26.99
N LYS A 64 -9.47 -13.70 27.01
CA LYS A 64 -8.69 -12.76 27.84
C LYS A 64 -7.99 -11.67 27.02
N CYS A 65 -8.21 -11.63 25.71
CA CYS A 65 -7.48 -10.73 24.81
C CYS A 65 -7.91 -9.28 25.03
N ASN A 66 -6.96 -8.40 25.36
CA ASN A 66 -7.23 -6.97 25.57
C ASN A 66 -7.81 -6.28 24.32
N ASP A 67 -7.39 -6.71 23.13
CA ASP A 67 -7.87 -6.13 21.86
C ASP A 67 -9.30 -6.54 21.50
N LYS A 68 -9.90 -7.50 22.23
CA LYS A 68 -11.29 -7.94 22.00
C LYS A 68 -12.28 -6.80 22.20
N GLY A 69 -12.09 -6.01 23.27
CA GLY A 69 -13.01 -4.94 23.64
C GLY A 69 -13.06 -3.79 22.62
N PHE A 70 -11.97 -3.55 21.89
CA PHE A 70 -11.90 -2.50 20.89
C PHE A 70 -12.81 -2.78 19.68
N ILE A 71 -12.85 -4.04 19.21
CA ILE A 71 -13.69 -4.44 18.08
C ILE A 71 -15.17 -4.48 18.47
N GLU A 72 -15.49 -4.99 19.66
CA GLU A 72 -16.88 -5.05 20.13
C GLU A 72 -17.51 -3.66 20.28
N GLN A 73 -16.75 -2.68 20.76
CA GLN A 73 -17.20 -1.28 20.85
C GLN A 73 -17.44 -0.67 19.48
N ASP A 74 -16.55 -0.91 18.51
CA ASP A 74 -16.70 -0.41 17.14
C ASP A 74 -17.96 -1.00 16.47
N ILE A 75 -18.18 -2.32 16.57
CA ILE A 75 -19.38 -2.98 16.02
C ILE A 75 -20.67 -2.42 16.62
N VAL A 76 -20.72 -2.24 17.95
CA VAL A 76 -21.91 -1.67 18.63
C VAL A 76 -22.15 -0.23 18.18
N ASN A 77 -21.10 0.57 18.08
CA ASN A 77 -21.20 1.95 17.63
C ASN A 77 -21.70 2.02 16.16
N GLN A 78 -21.16 1.18 15.28
CA GLN A 78 -21.57 1.05 13.89
C GLN A 78 -23.04 0.62 13.76
N PHE A 79 -23.50 -0.35 14.54
CA PHE A 79 -24.91 -0.76 14.55
C PHE A 79 -25.85 0.35 15.03
N SER A 80 -25.41 1.15 15.99
CA SER A 80 -26.20 2.29 16.51
C SER A 80 -26.27 3.45 15.50
N GLY A 81 -25.21 3.67 14.72
CA GLY A 81 -25.20 4.63 13.61
C GLY A 81 -26.05 4.16 12.44
N PHE A 82 -25.92 2.89 12.05
CA PHE A 82 -26.63 2.31 10.91
C PHE A 82 -28.15 2.24 11.14
N GLN A 83 -28.63 1.90 12.35
CA GLN A 83 -30.07 1.93 12.65
C GLN A 83 -30.68 3.34 12.58
N ARG A 84 -29.90 4.38 12.91
CA ARG A 84 -30.37 5.78 12.85
C ARG A 84 -30.46 6.29 11.41
N GLU A 85 -29.61 5.78 10.52
CA GLU A 85 -29.53 6.20 9.12
C GLU A 85 -30.46 5.41 8.21
N GLN A 86 -30.64 4.10 8.46
CA GLN A 86 -31.48 3.23 7.63
C GLN A 86 -32.98 3.55 7.73
N MET A 87 -33.41 4.28 8.78
CA MET A 87 -34.81 4.74 8.89
C MET A 87 -35.08 6.06 8.14
N ASN A 88 -34.03 6.79 7.68
CA ASN A 88 -34.17 8.17 7.21
C ASN A 88 -33.57 8.49 5.83
N ALA A 89 -32.86 7.57 5.16
CA ALA A 89 -32.23 7.88 3.88
C ALA A 89 -32.62 6.90 2.77
N VAL A 90 -33.63 7.27 1.98
CA VAL A 90 -33.66 6.83 0.57
C VAL A 90 -32.40 7.41 -0.07
N SER A 91 -31.52 6.57 -0.61
CA SER A 91 -30.27 7.00 -1.22
C SER A 91 -30.54 7.99 -2.35
N ALA A 92 -30.33 9.28 -2.08
CA ALA A 92 -30.51 10.36 -3.03
C ALA A 92 -29.27 10.56 -3.93
N TRP A 93 -28.30 9.64 -3.87
CA TRP A 93 -27.11 9.71 -4.70
C TRP A 93 -27.48 9.58 -6.18
N GLN A 94 -27.19 10.63 -6.93
CA GLN A 94 -27.21 10.65 -8.39
C GLN A 94 -25.75 10.70 -8.85
N ALA A 95 -25.39 9.82 -9.79
CA ALA A 95 -24.07 9.87 -10.40
C ALA A 95 -23.94 11.20 -11.19
N PRO A 96 -22.84 11.94 -11.05
CA PRO A 96 -22.60 13.11 -11.89
C PRO A 96 -22.53 12.69 -13.37
N PRO A 97 -22.94 13.56 -14.31
CA PRO A 97 -22.77 13.32 -15.74
C PRO A 97 -21.31 12.99 -16.06
N CYS A 98 -21.10 11.93 -16.83
CA CYS A 98 -19.79 11.48 -17.27
C CYS A 98 -19.40 12.23 -18.54
N ASP A 99 -19.01 13.50 -18.40
CA ASP A 99 -18.65 14.39 -19.51
C ASP A 99 -17.13 14.40 -19.80
N GLU A 100 -16.34 13.58 -19.09
CA GLU A 100 -14.89 13.43 -19.31
C GLU A 100 -14.61 12.42 -20.43
N ASP A 101 -14.60 12.90 -21.67
CA ASP A 101 -14.23 12.12 -22.85
C ASP A 101 -12.71 12.22 -23.12
N TRP A 102 -11.96 11.27 -22.55
CA TRP A 102 -10.51 11.09 -22.73
C TRP A 102 -10.08 10.78 -24.17
N GLU A 103 -11.02 10.58 -25.11
CA GLU A 103 -10.72 10.41 -26.54
C GLU A 103 -10.56 11.75 -27.28
N THR A 104 -11.04 12.86 -26.68
CA THR A 104 -11.02 14.20 -27.32
C THR A 104 -9.61 14.77 -27.42
N GLU A 105 -8.74 14.45 -26.46
CA GLU A 105 -7.35 14.92 -26.41
C GLU A 105 -6.41 14.24 -27.41
N SER A 106 -6.85 13.13 -28.03
CA SER A 106 -6.06 12.40 -29.03
C SER A 106 -6.12 13.01 -30.43
N LEU A 107 -7.15 13.82 -30.74
CA LEU A 107 -7.35 14.36 -32.09
C LEU A 107 -6.76 15.78 -32.27
N GLU A 108 -6.61 16.54 -31.19
CA GLU A 108 -6.08 17.92 -31.25
C GLU A 108 -4.56 18.00 -31.24
N GLN A 109 -3.85 16.91 -30.92
CA GLN A 109 -2.38 16.84 -31.02
C GLN A 109 -1.97 16.22 -32.35
N SER A 110 -2.40 16.83 -33.47
CA SER A 110 -1.74 16.62 -34.76
C SER A 110 -0.48 17.48 -34.85
N ASP A 111 0.39 17.42 -33.84
CA ASP A 111 1.72 18.02 -33.89
C ASP A 111 2.76 16.90 -33.97
N SER A 112 3.75 17.12 -34.83
CA SER A 112 4.73 16.16 -35.36
C SER A 112 5.10 14.99 -34.42
N PRO A 113 5.26 13.76 -34.95
CA PRO A 113 5.52 12.60 -34.12
C PRO A 113 6.80 12.81 -33.31
N PHE A 114 6.67 12.65 -31.99
CA PHE A 114 7.79 12.72 -31.09
C PHE A 114 8.69 11.50 -31.31
N VAL A 115 9.85 11.72 -31.91
CA VAL A 115 10.86 10.68 -32.14
C VAL A 115 11.86 10.69 -30.99
N TRP A 116 11.88 9.62 -30.20
CA TRP A 116 12.83 9.46 -29.10
C TRP A 116 14.25 9.23 -29.66
N GLY A 117 15.20 10.13 -29.35
CA GLY A 117 16.63 9.94 -29.62
C GLY A 117 17.25 10.79 -30.74
N VAL A 118 16.57 11.83 -31.25
CA VAL A 118 17.15 12.76 -32.22
C VAL A 118 17.49 14.08 -31.54
N THR A 119 18.77 14.48 -31.54
CA THR A 119 19.17 15.83 -31.12
C THR A 119 19.06 16.78 -32.31
N ASN A 120 18.13 17.73 -32.27
CA ASN A 120 18.08 18.81 -33.26
C ASN A 120 19.30 19.71 -33.10
N SER A 121 20.31 19.50 -33.94
CA SER A 121 21.37 20.50 -34.14
C SER A 121 20.94 21.46 -35.24
N GLY A 122 20.59 22.68 -34.82
CA GLY A 122 20.63 23.86 -35.68
C GLY A 122 19.29 24.51 -35.94
N ILE A 123 18.90 25.46 -35.09
CA ILE A 123 18.39 26.74 -35.57
C ILE A 123 18.65 27.83 -34.53
N ASN A 124 19.50 28.77 -34.92
CA ASN A 124 19.72 30.01 -34.21
C ASN A 124 18.49 30.88 -34.52
N SER A 125 17.66 31.19 -33.52
CA SER A 125 16.88 32.43 -33.48
C SER A 125 16.36 32.65 -32.06
N SER A 126 17.00 33.63 -31.44
CA SER A 126 16.70 34.32 -30.19
C SER A 126 15.21 34.59 -29.95
N SER A 127 14.68 34.24 -28.77
CA SER A 127 14.21 35.22 -27.75
C SER A 127 13.68 34.55 -26.46
N THR A 128 14.09 35.15 -25.33
CA THR A 128 13.59 35.02 -23.94
C THR A 128 13.63 33.65 -23.25
N THR A 129 14.78 33.32 -22.64
CA THR A 129 14.89 32.26 -21.63
C THR A 129 14.39 32.77 -20.26
N PHE A 130 13.21 32.34 -19.82
CA PHE A 130 12.91 32.27 -18.39
C PHE A 130 13.51 30.95 -17.88
N GLU A 131 14.51 31.07 -17.01
CA GLU A 131 15.32 29.97 -16.48
C GLU A 131 14.46 29.04 -15.60
N GLN A 132 13.87 27.99 -16.18
CA GLN A 132 13.41 26.83 -15.40
C GLN A 132 14.56 25.85 -15.23
N LYS A 133 15.36 26.12 -14.20
CA LYS A 133 16.29 25.18 -13.58
C LYS A 133 15.53 23.98 -13.04
N ASN A 134 15.40 22.93 -13.85
CA ASN A 134 14.94 21.62 -13.41
C ASN A 134 16.06 20.94 -12.61
N CYS A 135 16.12 21.23 -11.32
CA CYS A 135 16.97 20.52 -10.37
C CYS A 135 16.40 19.13 -10.10
N LEU A 136 16.78 18.13 -10.90
CA LEU A 136 16.58 16.73 -10.54
C LEU A 136 17.68 16.30 -9.54
N PRO A 137 17.35 15.66 -8.40
CA PRO A 137 18.36 15.20 -7.46
C PRO A 137 19.24 14.11 -8.09
N SER A 138 20.54 14.17 -7.81
CA SER A 138 21.65 13.38 -8.40
C SER A 138 21.57 11.85 -8.21
N ARG A 139 20.42 11.28 -7.85
CA ARG A 139 20.33 9.87 -7.41
C ARG A 139 19.28 9.01 -8.09
N VAL A 140 18.62 9.50 -9.15
CA VAL A 140 17.70 8.67 -9.93
C VAL A 140 18.36 8.36 -11.26
N ARG A 141 18.85 7.12 -11.40
CA ARG A 141 19.31 6.57 -12.67
C ARG A 141 18.32 5.49 -13.10
N ALA A 142 17.79 5.60 -14.31
CA ALA A 142 17.03 4.51 -14.91
C ALA A 142 17.93 3.27 -15.06
N PRO A 143 17.42 2.04 -14.85
CA PRO A 143 18.17 0.82 -15.12
C PRO A 143 18.66 0.80 -16.57
N GLU A 144 19.93 0.45 -16.81
CA GLU A 144 20.54 0.40 -18.15
C GLU A 144 20.01 -0.76 -19.03
N SER A 145 19.11 -1.60 -18.51
CA SER A 145 18.42 -2.61 -19.33
C SER A 145 17.06 -2.99 -18.74
N PHE A 146 16.07 -3.15 -19.63
CA PHE A 146 14.77 -3.74 -19.33
C PHE A 146 14.89 -5.28 -19.40
N PRO A 147 14.36 -6.05 -18.44
CA PRO A 147 14.49 -7.51 -18.43
C PRO A 147 13.57 -8.24 -19.41
N TYR A 148 12.78 -7.53 -20.22
CA TYR A 148 11.87 -8.14 -21.18
C TYR A 148 12.21 -7.70 -22.60
N ALA A 149 12.75 -8.62 -23.39
CA ALA A 149 12.93 -8.43 -24.83
C ALA A 149 11.55 -8.49 -25.51
N VAL A 150 11.05 -7.36 -26.00
CA VAL A 150 9.89 -7.35 -26.90
C VAL A 150 10.39 -7.67 -28.30
N SER A 151 10.24 -8.93 -28.71
CA SER A 151 10.48 -9.36 -30.08
C SER A 151 9.31 -8.92 -30.97
N TRP A 152 9.43 -7.74 -31.56
CA TRP A 152 8.66 -7.39 -32.75
C TRP A 152 9.20 -8.20 -33.95
N LYS A 153 8.32 -9.00 -34.55
CA LYS A 153 8.58 -9.78 -35.77
C LYS A 153 7.93 -9.02 -36.93
N SER A 154 8.69 -8.87 -38.02
CA SER A 154 8.23 -8.34 -39.33
C SER A 154 7.09 -9.13 -39.94
#